data_AF-A0A819I7N7-F1
#
_entry.id   AF-A0A819I7N7-F1
#
_cell.length_a   1.000
_cell.length_b   1.000
_cell.length_c   1.000
_cell.angle_alpha   90.00
_cell.angle_beta   90.00
_cell.angle_gamma   90.00
#
_symmetry.space_group_name_H-M   'P 1'
#
loop_
_entity.id
_entity.type
_entity.pdbx_description
1 polymer ?
#
loop_
_entity_poly.entity_id
_entity_poly.type
_entity_poly.pdbx_seq_one_letter_code
_entity_poly.pdbx_strand_id
1 'polypeptide(L)'
;NESLIEVSPKLVQQLKPHQCDGIRFLWNNVFESIDAIENKKQGNGCILAHCMGLGKTLQVISFIHTIFNYDKITNVRTCLVLCPINAGNILLI
;
A
#
# COMPACT_ATOMS: atom_id res chain seq x y z
N ASN A 1 -9.85 14.30 -15.98
CA ASN A 1 -9.20 13.04 -15.57
C ASN A 1 -9.71 12.64 -14.22
N GLU A 2 -10.61 11.68 -14.19
CA GLU A 2 -11.08 11.03 -12.97
C GLU A 2 -10.07 9.93 -12.60
N SER A 3 -9.63 9.90 -11.35
CA SER A 3 -8.63 8.92 -10.89
C SER A 3 -9.30 7.57 -10.68
N LEU A 4 -8.74 6.49 -11.24
CA LEU A 4 -9.33 5.16 -11.12
C LEU A 4 -9.15 4.54 -9.72
N ILE A 5 -8.08 4.90 -9.02
CA ILE A 5 -7.76 4.44 -7.65
C ILE A 5 -7.20 5.60 -6.85
N GLU A 6 -7.73 5.82 -5.66
CA GLU A 6 -7.30 6.90 -4.77
C GLU A 6 -7.14 6.41 -3.33
N VAL A 7 -6.18 6.99 -2.61
CA VAL A 7 -6.07 6.79 -1.16
C VAL A 7 -7.20 7.58 -0.49
N SER A 8 -7.88 6.95 0.48
CA SER A 8 -8.97 7.60 1.21
C SER A 8 -8.58 8.99 1.73
N PRO A 9 -9.41 10.03 1.51
CA PRO A 9 -9.10 11.39 1.94
C PRO A 9 -8.78 11.51 3.44
N LYS A 10 -9.42 10.68 4.28
CA LYS A 10 -9.17 10.63 5.73
C LYS A 10 -7.75 10.17 6.07
N LEU A 11 -7.21 9.21 5.30
CA LEU A 11 -5.83 8.75 5.46
C LEU A 11 -4.84 9.76 4.90
N VAL A 12 -5.16 10.37 3.75
CA VAL A 12 -4.32 11.43 3.16
C VAL A 12 -4.08 12.59 4.12
N GLN A 13 -5.10 12.99 4.90
CA GLN A 13 -4.95 14.04 5.92
C GLN A 13 -3.94 13.69 7.03
N GLN A 14 -3.65 12.41 7.24
CA GLN A 14 -2.69 11.94 8.25
C GLN A 14 -1.29 11.70 7.68
N LEU A 15 -1.15 11.70 6.35
CA LEU A 15 0.09 11.39 5.66
C LEU A 15 0.92 12.64 5.40
N LYS A 16 2.23 12.53 5.62
CA LYS A 16 3.21 13.52 5.16
C LYS A 16 3.51 13.32 3.68
N PRO A 17 3.98 14.35 2.93
CA PRO A 17 4.26 14.24 1.49
C PRO A 17 5.14 13.03 1.11
N HIS A 18 6.24 12.81 1.82
CA HIS A 18 7.12 11.66 1.59
C HIS A 18 6.45 10.30 1.85
N GLN A 19 5.42 10.25 2.69
CA GLN A 19 4.64 9.04 2.95
C GLN A 19 3.69 8.77 1.79
N CYS A 20 3.09 9.81 1.20
CA CYS A 20 2.32 9.70 -0.03
C CYS A 20 3.18 9.20 -1.19
N ASP A 21 4.41 9.69 -1.31
CA ASP A 21 5.36 9.21 -2.33
C ASP A 21 5.75 7.76 -2.11
N GLY A 22 5.93 7.34 -0.85
CA GLY A 22 6.12 5.93 -0.49
C GLY A 22 4.94 5.03 -0.91
N ILE A 23 3.70 5.48 -0.72
CA ILE A 23 2.51 4.74 -1.15
C ILE A 23 2.42 4.64 -2.68
N ARG A 24 2.72 5.73 -3.40
CA ARG A 24 2.80 5.71 -4.87
C ARG A 24 3.89 4.76 -5.35
N PHE A 25 5.04 4.74 -4.67
CA PHE A 25 6.11 3.78 -4.95
C PHE A 25 5.63 2.35 -4.75
N LEU A 26 4.93 2.04 -3.64
CA LEU A 26 4.35 0.70 -3.41
C LEU A 26 3.41 0.31 -4.57
N TRP A 27 2.50 1.19 -4.98
CA TRP A 27 1.57 0.95 -6.08
C TRP A 27 2.29 0.65 -7.40
N ASN A 28 3.22 1.52 -7.79
CA ASN A 28 3.93 1.41 -9.06
C ASN A 28 4.80 0.16 -9.16
N ASN A 29 5.30 -0.35 -8.03
CA ASN A 29 6.11 -1.57 -8.04
C ASN A 29 5.27 -2.84 -7.87
N VAL A 30 4.22 -2.84 -7.04
CA VAL A 30 3.43 -4.07 -6.78
C VAL A 30 2.45 -4.35 -7.92
N PHE A 31 1.74 -3.32 -8.38
CA PHE A 31 0.67 -3.44 -9.37
C PHE A 31 1.05 -2.89 -10.74
N GLU A 32 1.98 -1.94 -10.80
CA GLU A 32 2.42 -1.23 -12.02
C GLU A 32 1.33 -0.36 -12.65
N SER A 33 0.23 -0.97 -13.10
CA SER A 33 -0.94 -0.32 -13.69
C SER A 33 -2.18 -1.21 -13.61
N ILE A 34 -3.38 -0.65 -13.79
CA ILE A 34 -4.62 -1.43 -13.83
C ILE A 34 -4.61 -2.41 -15.02
N ASP A 35 -4.11 -1.98 -16.19
CA ASP A 35 -3.91 -2.84 -17.35
C ASP A 35 -3.05 -4.06 -17.03
N ALA A 36 -1.99 -3.91 -16.23
CA ALA A 36 -1.13 -5.03 -15.84
C ALA A 36 -1.91 -6.06 -14.99
N ILE A 37 -2.80 -5.59 -14.12
CA ILE A 37 -3.67 -6.44 -13.30
C ILE A 37 -4.67 -7.19 -14.19
N GLU A 38 -5.36 -6.48 -15.09
CA GLU A 38 -6.38 -7.06 -15.98
C GLU A 38 -5.79 -8.11 -16.93
N ASN A 39 -4.59 -7.85 -17.46
CA ASN A 39 -3.84 -8.78 -18.30
C ASN A 39 -3.17 -9.92 -17.50
N LYS A 40 -3.46 -10.04 -16.20
CA LYS A 40 -2.92 -11.06 -15.29
C LYS A 40 -1.40 -11.17 -15.34
N LYS A 41 -0.71 -10.04 -15.55
CA LYS A 41 0.74 -10.00 -15.42
C LYS A 41 1.10 -10.36 -13.98
N GLN A 42 2.19 -11.10 -13.83
CA GLN A 42 2.70 -11.44 -12.51
C GLN A 42 3.11 -10.14 -11.80
N GLY A 43 2.50 -9.87 -10.65
CA GLY A 43 2.85 -8.69 -9.85
C GLY A 43 4.30 -8.76 -9.38
N ASN A 44 4.95 -7.61 -9.22
CA ASN A 44 6.30 -7.56 -8.66
C ASN A 44 6.27 -7.34 -7.15
N GLY A 45 7.41 -7.57 -6.50
CA GLY A 45 7.63 -7.19 -5.11
C GLY A 45 8.30 -5.82 -5.01
N CYS A 46 8.30 -5.24 -3.82
CA CYS A 46 9.03 -4.01 -3.56
C CYS A 46 9.64 -4.00 -2.15
N ILE A 47 10.72 -3.22 -1.98
CA ILE A 47 11.39 -3.03 -0.69
C ILE A 47 11.25 -1.56 -0.30
N LEU A 48 10.49 -1.29 0.77
CA LEU A 48 10.34 0.06 1.31
C LEU A 48 11.47 0.36 2.31
N ALA A 49 12.69 0.59 1.80
CA ALA A 49 13.90 0.79 2.60
C ALA A 49 14.24 2.27 2.94
N HIS A 50 13.28 3.19 2.84
CA HIS A 50 13.46 4.59 3.27
C HIS A 50 13.96 4.70 4.73
N CYS A 51 14.55 5.85 5.08
CA CYS A 51 15.11 6.14 6.41
C CYS A 51 14.21 5.68 7.57
N MET A 52 14.83 5.24 8.67
CA MET A 52 14.15 4.89 9.91
C MET A 52 13.36 6.09 10.48
N GLY A 53 12.23 5.85 11.13
CA GLY A 53 11.41 6.91 11.76
C GLY A 53 10.41 7.64 10.84
N LEU A 54 10.34 7.34 9.53
CA LEU A 54 9.42 7.99 8.58
C LEU A 54 7.96 7.46 8.57
N GLY A 55 7.58 6.64 9.56
CA GLY A 55 6.22 6.12 9.66
C GLY A 55 5.85 5.14 8.53
N LYS A 56 6.76 4.22 8.18
CA LYS A 56 6.53 3.17 7.16
C LYS A 56 5.28 2.33 7.43
N THR A 57 4.95 2.08 8.70
CA THR A 57 3.73 1.37 9.09
C THR A 57 2.47 2.06 8.55
N LEU A 58 2.37 3.39 8.70
CA LEU A 58 1.20 4.14 8.21
C LEU A 58 1.12 4.11 6.67
N GLN A 59 2.27 4.11 5.98
CA GLN A 59 2.32 3.95 4.52
C GLN A 59 1.78 2.59 4.10
N VAL A 60 2.23 1.51 4.74
CA VAL A 60 1.79 0.15 4.45
C VAL A 60 0.30 -0.03 4.77
N ILE A 61 -0.17 0.46 5.92
CA ILE A 61 -1.60 0.43 6.27
C ILE A 61 -2.44 1.19 5.25
N SER A 62 -2.02 2.39 4.86
CA SER A 62 -2.74 3.20 3.87
C SER A 62 -2.80 2.52 2.50
N PHE A 63 -1.72 1.87 2.11
CA PHE A 63 -1.66 1.06 0.90
C PHE A 63 -2.59 -0.15 0.98
N ILE A 64 -2.54 -0.95 2.05
CA ILE A 64 -3.41 -2.12 2.26
C ILE A 64 -4.89 -1.72 2.29
N HIS A 65 -5.22 -0.62 2.97
CA HIS A 65 -6.57 -0.08 2.98
C HIS A 65 -7.04 0.30 1.56
N THR A 66 -6.17 0.89 0.75
CA THR A 66 -6.49 1.25 -0.64
C THR A 66 -6.74 0.01 -1.48
N ILE A 67 -5.87 -1.00 -1.44
CA ILE A 67 -6.04 -2.20 -2.29
C ILE A 67 -7.32 -2.97 -1.94
N PHE A 68 -7.72 -3.00 -0.66
CA PHE A 68 -8.96 -3.66 -0.23
C PHE A 68 -10.22 -2.87 -0.57
N ASN A 69 -10.17 -1.52 -0.56
CA ASN A 69 -11.31 -0.72 -1.02
C ASN A 69 -11.56 -0.85 -2.52
N TYR A 70 -10.53 -1.20 -3.28
CA TYR A 70 -10.61 -1.46 -4.72
C TYR A 70 -10.38 -2.94 -5.04
N ASP A 71 -10.81 -3.86 -4.18
CA ASP A 71 -10.66 -5.31 -4.32
C ASP A 71 -11.16 -5.84 -5.68
N LYS A 72 -12.24 -5.26 -6.21
CA LYS A 72 -12.80 -5.60 -7.53
C LYS A 72 -11.83 -5.32 -8.69
N ILE A 73 -10.93 -4.35 -8.51
CA ILE A 73 -9.91 -3.97 -9.50
C ILE A 73 -8.61 -4.71 -9.20
N THR A 74 -8.16 -4.70 -7.95
CA THR A 74 -6.85 -5.26 -7.55
C THR A 74 -6.85 -6.78 -7.43
N ASN A 75 -8.04 -7.39 -7.29
CA ASN A 75 -8.25 -8.81 -7.02
C ASN A 75 -7.53 -9.33 -5.76
N VAL A 76 -7.23 -8.43 -4.81
CA VAL A 76 -6.61 -8.79 -3.53
C VAL A 76 -7.69 -8.91 -2.44
N ARG A 77 -7.74 -10.07 -1.79
CA ARG A 77 -8.71 -10.37 -0.71
C ARG A 77 -8.08 -10.56 0.66
N THR A 78 -6.79 -10.87 0.70
CA THR A 78 -6.07 -11.20 1.92
C THR A 78 -4.70 -10.55 1.89
N CYS A 79 -4.23 -10.06 3.03
CA CYS A 79 -2.90 -9.51 3.22
C CYS A 79 -2.31 -10.10 4.51
N LEU A 80 -1.08 -10.61 4.44
CA LEU A 80 -0.34 -11.13 5.58
C LEU A 80 0.76 -10.13 5.95
N VAL A 81 0.73 -9.61 7.17
CA VAL A 81 1.76 -8.71 7.69
C VAL A 81 2.62 -9.48 8.68
N LEU A 82 3.89 -9.71 8.33
CA LEU A 82 4.86 -10.36 9.20
C LEU A 82 5.68 -9.29 9.92
N CYS A 83 5.68 -9.33 11.26
CA CYS A 83 6.43 -8.40 12.09
C CYS A 83 7.10 -9.16 13.25
N PRO A 84 8.34 -8.83 13.65
CA PRO A 84 8.94 -9.42 14.85
C PRO A 84 8.14 -9.04 16.11
N ILE A 85 8.03 -9.97 17.06
CA ILE A 85 7.26 -9.82 18.32
C ILE A 85 7.63 -8.55 19.11
N ASN A 86 8.87 -8.08 18.99
CA ASN A 86 9.38 -6.94 19.77
C ASN A 86 9.10 -5.57 19.12
N ALA A 87 8.53 -5.53 17.91
CA ALA A 87 8.04 -4.30 17.31
C ALA A 87 6.71 -3.93 17.99
N GLY A 88 6.79 -3.20 19.10
CA GLY A 88 5.71 -2.89 20.03
C GLY A 88 4.29 -2.95 19.48
N ASN A 89 3.48 -3.86 20.02
CA ASN A 89 2.02 -3.90 19.98
C ASN A 89 1.33 -3.64 18.62
N ILE A 90 1.87 -4.17 17.51
CA ILE A 90 1.08 -4.36 16.29
C ILE A 90 0.58 -5.80 16.29
N LEU A 91 -0.58 -5.99 16.93
CA LEU A 91 -1.41 -7.17 16.73
C LEU A 91 -2.26 -6.90 15.48
N LEU A 92 -1.79 -7.37 14.32
CA LEU A 92 -2.67 -7.58 13.16
C LEU A 92 -2.77 -9.10 13.01
N ILE A 93 -3.86 -9.64 13.56
CA ILE A 93 -4.33 -11.01 13.31
C ILE A 93 -4.80 -11.07 11.85
#